data_AF-A0A946CP17-F1
#
_entry.id   AF-A0A946CP17-F1
#
_cell.length_a   1.000
_cell.length_b   1.000
_cell.length_c   1.000
_cell.angle_alpha   90.00
_cell.angle_beta   90.00
_cell.angle_gamma   90.00
#
_symmetry.space_group_name_H-M   'P 1'
#
loop_
_entity.id
_entity.type
_entity.pdbx_description
1 polymer ?
#
loop_
_entity_poly.entity_id
_entity_poly.type
_entity_poly.pdbx_seq_one_letter_code
_entity_poly.pdbx_strand_id
1 'polypeptide(L)'
;MTSDFEKQLQDRILILDGAMGTMIQGYNLTEEDYRGERFADHSIDVKGNNDLLTLTRPDIINDIHTAYLNAGSDIVETNTFNGTAISQADYGLEGIVRELNVESARLARAAADAVATPEKPRYVAGVLGPTNRTASISPDVNDPGFRNVTFDDLVTAYREAAEG
;
A
#
# COMPACT_ATOMS: atom_id res chain seq x y z
N MET A 1 -20.43 -21.84 -0.16
CA MET A 1 -19.90 -22.02 1.21
C MET A 1 -19.35 -20.68 1.63
N THR A 2 -19.83 -20.14 2.73
CA THR A 2 -19.36 -18.89 3.33
C THR A 2 -17.90 -19.06 3.78
N SER A 3 -17.02 -18.15 3.38
CA SER A 3 -15.60 -18.12 3.75
C SER A 3 -15.44 -18.01 5.28
N ASP A 4 -14.27 -18.38 5.79
CA ASP A 4 -13.96 -18.22 7.23
C ASP A 4 -14.09 -16.75 7.67
N PHE A 5 -13.64 -15.81 6.83
CA PHE A 5 -13.78 -14.38 7.05
C PHE A 5 -15.24 -13.93 7.21
N GLU A 6 -16.13 -14.37 6.30
CA GLU A 6 -17.55 -14.05 6.38
C GLU A 6 -18.23 -14.64 7.62
N LYS A 7 -17.76 -15.79 8.13
CA LYS A 7 -18.25 -16.34 9.40
C LYS A 7 -17.80 -15.46 10.57
N GLN A 8 -16.53 -15.07 10.62
CA GLN A 8 -16.03 -14.18 11.67
C GLN A 8 -16.80 -12.84 11.72
N LEU A 9 -17.14 -12.27 10.55
CA LEU A 9 -17.95 -11.06 10.46
C LEU A 9 -19.39 -11.23 11.00
N GLN A 10 -19.95 -12.44 10.94
CA GLN A 10 -21.27 -12.74 11.50
C GLN A 10 -21.24 -12.88 13.03
N ASP A 11 -20.12 -13.37 13.57
CA ASP A 11 -19.98 -13.70 14.98
C ASP A 11 -19.48 -12.51 15.83
N ARG A 12 -18.65 -11.62 15.25
CA ARG A 12 -18.06 -10.48 15.97
C ARG A 12 -17.66 -9.32 15.07
N ILE A 13 -17.41 -8.17 15.69
CA ILE A 13 -16.78 -7.02 15.03
C ILE A 13 -15.30 -7.36 14.77
N LEU A 14 -14.87 -7.17 13.52
CA LEU A 14 -13.46 -7.23 13.14
C LEU A 14 -12.85 -5.83 13.12
N ILE A 15 -11.62 -5.73 13.61
CA ILE A 15 -10.90 -4.45 13.71
C ILE A 15 -9.87 -4.34 12.58
N LEU A 16 -10.00 -3.31 11.76
CA LEU A 16 -8.99 -2.89 10.79
C LEU A 16 -7.85 -2.16 11.51
N ASP A 17 -6.66 -2.17 10.95
CA ASP A 17 -5.53 -1.40 11.44
C ASP A 17 -5.70 0.12 11.23
N GLY A 18 -4.66 0.86 11.60
CA GLY A 18 -4.65 2.32 11.54
C GLY A 18 -3.71 2.86 10.47
N ALA A 19 -3.47 4.17 10.53
CA ALA A 19 -2.70 4.88 9.52
C ALA A 19 -1.20 4.48 9.48
N MET A 20 -0.83 3.73 8.42
CA MET A 20 0.56 3.42 8.07
C MET A 20 1.45 4.68 7.98
N GLY A 21 1.00 5.70 7.24
CA GLY A 21 1.77 6.94 7.04
C GLY A 21 2.08 7.69 8.34
N THR A 22 1.14 7.71 9.30
CA THR A 22 1.35 8.34 10.61
C THR A 22 2.42 7.61 11.40
N MET A 23 2.43 6.28 11.36
CA MET A 23 3.44 5.47 12.02
C MET A 23 4.82 5.67 11.39
N ILE A 24 4.91 5.72 10.05
CA ILE A 24 6.15 6.01 9.32
C ILE A 24 6.73 7.38 9.71
N GLN A 25 5.90 8.42 9.89
CA GLN A 25 6.37 9.74 10.31
C GLN A 25 7.14 9.71 11.64
N GLY A 26 6.79 8.79 12.56
CA GLY A 26 7.48 8.62 13.84
C GLY A 26 8.93 8.18 13.72
N TYR A 27 9.33 7.58 12.58
CA TYR A 27 10.70 7.12 12.33
C TYR A 27 11.64 8.23 11.83
N ASN A 28 11.12 9.42 11.49
CA ASN A 28 11.91 10.58 11.03
C ASN A 28 12.85 10.27 9.85
N LEU A 29 12.38 9.48 8.89
CA LEU A 29 13.17 8.99 7.76
C LEU A 29 13.67 10.12 6.84
N THR A 30 14.87 9.90 6.31
CA THR A 30 15.57 10.77 5.38
C THR A 30 15.44 10.25 3.94
N GLU A 31 15.82 11.07 2.95
CA GLU A 31 15.85 10.66 1.54
C GLU A 31 16.67 9.37 1.34
N GLU A 32 17.80 9.24 2.05
CA GLU A 32 18.67 8.05 2.00
C GLU A 32 17.94 6.79 2.49
N ASP A 33 17.11 6.90 3.54
CA ASP A 33 16.29 5.78 4.03
C ASP A 33 15.26 5.32 2.99
N TYR A 34 14.62 6.26 2.29
CA TYR A 34 13.65 5.93 1.24
C TYR A 34 14.32 5.26 0.04
N ARG A 35 15.52 5.74 -0.35
CA ARG A 35 16.29 5.17 -1.45
C ARG A 35 16.85 3.79 -1.14
N GLY A 36 17.31 3.59 0.09
CA GLY A 36 18.12 2.44 0.46
C GLY A 36 19.31 2.25 -0.49
N GLU A 37 19.86 1.04 -0.53
CA GLU A 37 20.97 0.74 -1.44
C GLU A 37 20.53 0.67 -2.91
N ARG A 38 19.31 0.19 -3.16
CA ARG A 38 18.81 -0.10 -4.52
C ARG A 38 18.56 1.16 -5.37
N PHE A 39 18.16 2.27 -4.74
CA PHE A 39 17.80 3.51 -5.44
C PHE A 39 18.72 4.68 -5.07
N ALA A 40 19.93 4.39 -4.58
CA ALA A 40 20.91 5.40 -4.17
C ALA A 40 21.20 6.42 -5.29
N ASP A 41 21.37 5.95 -6.53
CA ASP A 41 21.68 6.78 -7.70
C ASP A 41 20.44 7.24 -8.49
N HIS A 42 19.22 7.04 -7.98
CA HIS A 42 18.00 7.42 -8.68
C HIS A 42 17.92 8.95 -8.86
N SER A 43 17.51 9.44 -10.03
CA SER A 43 17.65 10.87 -10.37
C SER A 43 16.54 11.78 -9.80
N ILE A 44 15.47 11.19 -9.27
CA ILE A 44 14.31 11.89 -8.71
C ILE A 44 14.28 11.64 -7.19
N ASP A 45 13.89 12.62 -6.40
CA ASP A 45 13.69 12.45 -4.95
C ASP A 45 12.51 11.51 -4.69
N VAL A 46 12.68 10.55 -3.79
CA VAL A 46 11.69 9.50 -3.47
C VAL A 46 11.14 9.60 -2.05
N LYS A 47 11.64 10.53 -1.22
CA LYS A 47 11.06 10.78 0.10
C LYS A 47 9.59 11.18 -0.02
N GLY A 48 8.76 10.49 0.75
CA GLY A 48 7.30 10.61 0.70
C GLY A 48 6.62 9.46 -0.05
N ASN A 49 7.37 8.69 -0.85
CA ASN A 49 6.89 7.43 -1.41
C ASN A 49 6.90 6.33 -0.35
N ASN A 50 5.93 6.36 0.57
CA ASN A 50 5.86 5.42 1.69
C ASN A 50 5.77 3.96 1.24
N ASP A 51 5.13 3.71 0.11
CA ASP A 51 5.01 2.38 -0.49
C ASP A 51 6.40 1.77 -0.76
N LEU A 52 7.37 2.58 -1.24
CA LEU A 52 8.75 2.18 -1.52
C LEU A 52 9.48 1.57 -0.32
N LEU A 53 9.13 2.00 0.90
CA LEU A 53 9.72 1.48 2.13
C LEU A 53 9.44 -0.02 2.32
N THR A 54 8.44 -0.59 1.64
CA THR A 54 8.27 -2.05 1.55
C THR A 54 9.53 -2.73 1.02
N LEU A 55 10.22 -2.12 0.05
CA LEU A 55 11.43 -2.67 -0.57
C LEU A 55 12.70 -2.20 0.13
N THR A 56 12.74 -0.94 0.58
CA THR A 56 13.97 -0.32 1.09
C THR A 56 14.12 -0.39 2.60
N ARG A 57 13.00 -0.42 3.34
CA ARG A 57 12.93 -0.55 4.81
C ARG A 57 11.82 -1.55 5.24
N PRO A 58 11.87 -2.81 4.77
CA PRO A 58 10.87 -3.82 5.14
C PRO A 58 10.81 -4.06 6.65
N ASP A 59 11.91 -3.79 7.37
CA ASP A 59 11.97 -3.84 8.84
C ASP A 59 10.96 -2.89 9.49
N ILE A 60 10.85 -1.65 8.99
CA ILE A 60 9.92 -0.65 9.51
C ILE A 60 8.48 -1.04 9.19
N ILE A 61 8.19 -1.42 7.94
CA ILE A 61 6.83 -1.79 7.53
C ILE A 61 6.34 -3.02 8.32
N ASN A 62 7.21 -4.02 8.52
CA ASN A 62 6.89 -5.17 9.36
C ASN A 62 6.63 -4.79 10.82
N ASP A 63 7.43 -3.88 11.39
CA ASP A 63 7.22 -3.43 12.77
C ASP A 63 5.87 -2.73 12.93
N ILE A 64 5.46 -1.90 11.95
CA ILE A 64 4.16 -1.23 11.96
C ILE A 64 3.00 -2.24 11.88
N HIS A 65 3.04 -3.21 10.96
CA HIS A 65 2.02 -4.25 10.91
C HIS A 65 1.94 -5.02 12.24
N THR A 66 3.10 -5.40 12.77
CA THR A 66 3.20 -6.12 14.04
C THR A 66 2.63 -5.32 15.20
N ALA A 67 2.88 -4.00 15.25
CA ALA A 67 2.33 -3.11 16.25
C ALA A 67 0.79 -3.08 16.23
N TYR A 68 0.17 -2.94 15.06
CA TYR A 68 -1.29 -2.97 14.94
C TYR A 68 -1.89 -4.33 15.30
N LEU A 69 -1.27 -5.40 14.83
CA LEU A 69 -1.69 -6.77 15.14
C LEU A 69 -1.63 -7.07 16.65
N ASN A 70 -0.57 -6.62 17.33
CA ASN A 70 -0.41 -6.75 18.77
C ASN A 70 -1.38 -5.84 19.55
N ALA A 71 -1.72 -4.67 19.00
CA ALA A 71 -2.73 -3.79 19.56
C ALA A 71 -4.16 -4.35 19.43
N GLY A 72 -4.35 -5.36 18.57
CA GLY A 72 -5.57 -6.15 18.52
C GLY A 72 -6.25 -6.21 17.16
N SER A 73 -5.71 -5.53 16.13
CA SER A 73 -6.25 -5.56 14.76
C SER A 73 -6.39 -7.00 14.26
N ASP A 74 -7.52 -7.26 13.62
CA ASP A 74 -7.86 -8.53 12.97
C ASP A 74 -7.47 -8.52 11.49
N ILE A 75 -7.51 -7.34 10.87
CA ILE A 75 -7.18 -7.09 9.46
C ILE A 75 -6.07 -6.05 9.43
N VAL A 76 -5.02 -6.31 8.66
CA VAL A 76 -4.01 -5.30 8.31
C VAL A 76 -4.05 -4.97 6.82
N GLU A 77 -3.84 -3.72 6.50
CA GLU A 77 -3.74 -3.21 5.13
C GLU A 77 -2.33 -3.43 4.58
N THR A 78 -2.19 -3.74 3.29
CA THR A 78 -0.88 -3.69 2.61
C THR A 78 -0.41 -2.23 2.47
N ASN A 79 0.91 -2.01 2.49
CA ASN A 79 1.52 -0.71 2.23
C ASN A 79 1.58 -0.42 0.71
N THR A 80 0.40 -0.30 0.08
CA THR A 80 0.23 -0.21 -1.39
C THR A 80 -0.75 0.88 -1.83
N PHE A 81 -1.00 1.90 -0.99
CA PHE A 81 -1.93 2.98 -1.31
C PHE A 81 -1.58 3.72 -2.62
N ASN A 82 -0.29 3.90 -2.92
CA ASN A 82 0.22 4.47 -4.17
C ASN A 82 0.89 3.40 -5.06
N GLY A 83 0.57 2.13 -4.87
CA GLY A 83 1.12 1.00 -5.62
C GLY A 83 0.59 0.88 -7.05
N THR A 84 0.47 1.99 -7.79
CA THR A 84 0.03 2.01 -9.20
C THR A 84 1.06 2.74 -10.07
N ALA A 85 1.17 2.38 -11.35
CA ALA A 85 2.06 3.08 -12.28
C ALA A 85 1.77 4.59 -12.38
N ILE A 86 0.50 4.99 -12.25
CA ILE A 86 0.10 6.40 -12.29
C ILE A 86 0.69 7.19 -11.12
N SER A 87 0.62 6.65 -9.90
CA SER A 87 1.20 7.33 -8.72
C SER A 87 2.72 7.21 -8.67
N GLN A 88 3.28 6.06 -9.07
CA GLN A 88 4.74 5.86 -9.08
C GLN A 88 5.46 6.69 -10.16
N ALA A 89 4.74 7.17 -11.17
CA ALA A 89 5.30 8.07 -12.19
C ALA A 89 5.81 9.40 -11.61
N ASP A 90 5.25 9.90 -10.50
CA ASP A 90 5.75 11.10 -9.82
C ASP A 90 7.19 10.89 -9.28
N TYR A 91 7.56 9.63 -9.06
CA TYR A 91 8.88 9.21 -8.58
C TYR A 91 9.71 8.53 -9.67
N GLY A 92 9.20 8.33 -10.89
CA GLY A 92 9.88 7.57 -11.96
C GLY A 92 10.11 6.10 -11.61
N LEU A 93 9.16 5.47 -10.91
CA LEU A 93 9.24 4.12 -10.37
C LEU A 93 8.13 3.19 -10.90
N GLU A 94 7.57 3.48 -12.08
CA GLU A 94 6.50 2.66 -12.68
C GLU A 94 6.94 1.20 -12.88
N GLY A 95 8.22 0.97 -13.19
CA GLY A 95 8.76 -0.36 -13.47
C GLY A 95 8.82 -1.31 -12.27
N ILE A 96 8.57 -0.84 -11.04
CA ILE A 96 8.58 -1.67 -9.83
C ILE A 96 7.19 -1.93 -9.25
N VAL A 97 6.11 -1.43 -9.88
CA VAL A 97 4.75 -1.49 -9.32
C VAL A 97 4.32 -2.90 -8.96
N ARG A 98 4.50 -3.87 -9.87
CA ARG A 98 4.16 -5.27 -9.58
C ARG A 98 4.95 -5.82 -8.39
N GLU A 99 6.26 -5.60 -8.37
CA GLU A 99 7.14 -6.07 -7.29
C GLU A 99 6.73 -5.46 -5.95
N LEU A 100 6.42 -4.17 -5.95
CA LEU A 100 6.01 -3.41 -4.78
C LEU A 100 4.76 -4.01 -4.12
N ASN A 101 3.74 -4.32 -4.92
CA ASN A 101 2.50 -4.92 -4.43
C ASN A 101 2.71 -6.35 -3.92
N VAL A 102 3.44 -7.19 -4.67
CA VAL A 102 3.77 -8.57 -4.27
C VAL A 102 4.50 -8.59 -2.93
N GLU A 103 5.56 -7.78 -2.79
CA GLU A 103 6.38 -7.77 -1.58
C GLU A 103 5.62 -7.19 -0.39
N SER A 104 4.74 -6.21 -0.62
CA SER A 104 3.92 -5.64 0.45
C SER A 104 2.89 -6.65 0.96
N ALA A 105 2.20 -7.35 0.05
CA ALA A 105 1.29 -8.43 0.39
C ALA A 105 2.00 -9.57 1.14
N ARG A 106 3.20 -9.95 0.68
CA ARG A 106 4.03 -10.96 1.34
C ARG A 106 4.41 -10.55 2.76
N LEU A 107 4.82 -9.29 2.96
CA LEU A 107 5.24 -8.77 4.25
C LEU A 107 4.07 -8.69 5.25
N ALA A 108 2.93 -8.14 4.82
CA ALA A 108 1.72 -8.08 5.64
C ALA A 108 1.21 -9.49 6.00
N ARG A 109 1.25 -10.45 5.06
CA ARG A 109 0.87 -11.85 5.30
C ARG A 109 1.80 -12.51 6.32
N ALA A 110 3.11 -12.32 6.19
CA ALA A 110 4.07 -12.85 7.15
C ALA A 110 3.83 -12.33 8.57
N ALA A 111 3.58 -11.01 8.72
CA ALA A 111 3.24 -10.41 10.00
C ALA A 111 1.93 -10.97 10.58
N ALA A 112 0.89 -11.10 9.75
CA ALA A 112 -0.40 -11.68 10.13
C ALA A 112 -0.28 -13.15 10.57
N ASP A 113 0.49 -13.97 9.84
CA ASP A 113 0.73 -15.38 10.17
C ASP A 113 1.47 -15.57 11.49
N ALA A 114 2.43 -14.69 11.79
CA ALA A 114 3.25 -14.78 12.99
C ALA A 114 2.44 -14.68 14.30
N VAL A 115 1.25 -14.08 14.27
CA VAL A 115 0.39 -13.86 15.46
C VAL A 115 -0.98 -14.54 15.38
N ALA A 116 -1.31 -15.17 14.25
CA ALA A 116 -2.60 -15.81 14.05
C ALA A 116 -2.72 -17.08 14.91
N THR A 117 -3.92 -17.33 15.43
CA THR A 117 -4.28 -18.60 16.08
C THR A 117 -5.56 -19.16 15.45
N PRO A 118 -5.87 -20.46 15.63
CA PRO A 118 -7.13 -21.02 15.14
C PRO A 118 -8.38 -20.27 15.65
N GLU A 119 -8.32 -19.74 16.87
CA GLU A 119 -9.42 -19.01 17.51
C GLU A 119 -9.46 -17.54 17.08
N LYS A 120 -8.31 -16.98 16.69
CA LYS A 120 -8.19 -15.59 16.24
C LYS A 120 -7.33 -15.54 14.97
N PRO A 121 -7.92 -15.84 13.80
CA PRO A 121 -7.24 -15.65 12.52
C PRO A 121 -6.85 -14.18 12.29
N ARG A 122 -5.93 -13.94 11.35
CA ARG A 122 -5.55 -12.62 10.87
C ARG A 122 -5.64 -12.52 9.36
N TYR A 123 -6.20 -11.42 8.90
CA TYR A 123 -6.47 -11.16 7.50
C TYR A 123 -5.60 -10.03 6.98
N VAL A 124 -5.36 -10.06 5.67
CA VAL A 124 -4.64 -9.00 4.95
C VAL A 124 -5.58 -8.43 3.92
N ALA A 125 -5.70 -7.11 3.87
CA ALA A 125 -6.44 -6.38 2.85
C ALA A 125 -5.44 -5.78 1.85
N GLY A 126 -5.53 -6.21 0.58
CA GLY A 126 -4.79 -5.59 -0.50
C GLY A 126 -5.37 -4.21 -0.80
N VAL A 127 -4.61 -3.16 -0.50
CA VAL A 127 -5.05 -1.78 -0.70
C VAL A 127 -4.84 -1.35 -2.15
N LEU A 128 -5.91 -0.87 -2.77
CA LEU A 128 -5.89 -0.14 -4.04
C LEU A 128 -6.30 1.31 -3.75
N GLY A 129 -5.32 2.17 -3.50
CA GLY A 129 -5.60 3.58 -3.21
C GLY A 129 -5.97 4.37 -4.47
N PRO A 130 -6.67 5.51 -4.32
CA PRO A 130 -6.93 6.41 -5.42
C PRO A 130 -5.60 6.93 -5.98
N THR A 131 -5.44 6.90 -7.29
CA THR A 131 -4.27 7.53 -7.94
C THR A 131 -4.22 9.04 -7.66
N ASN A 132 -3.08 9.68 -7.93
CA ASN A 132 -2.94 11.15 -7.90
C ASN A 132 -3.69 11.87 -9.06
N ARG A 133 -4.39 11.13 -9.93
CA ARG A 133 -5.20 11.67 -11.05
C ARG A 133 -6.67 11.33 -10.89
N THR A 134 -7.53 12.17 -11.46
CA THR A 134 -8.99 12.00 -11.41
C THR A 134 -9.60 12.01 -12.81
N ALA A 135 -10.46 11.03 -13.08
CA ALA A 135 -11.21 10.95 -14.33
C ALA A 135 -12.51 11.78 -14.29
N SER A 136 -12.93 12.27 -13.12
CA SER A 136 -14.22 12.96 -12.96
C SER A 136 -14.10 14.49 -12.94
N ILE A 137 -12.93 15.04 -12.60
CA ILE A 137 -12.70 16.48 -12.44
C ILE A 137 -11.56 16.92 -13.37
N SER A 138 -11.74 18.05 -14.06
CA SER A 138 -10.64 18.62 -14.85
C SER A 138 -9.59 19.25 -13.94
N PRO A 139 -8.29 18.98 -14.14
CA PRO A 139 -7.22 19.70 -13.49
C PRO A 139 -6.97 21.09 -14.12
N ASP A 140 -7.52 21.38 -15.30
CA ASP A 140 -7.44 22.70 -15.94
C ASP A 140 -8.72 23.50 -15.68
N VAL A 141 -8.60 24.59 -14.92
CA VAL A 141 -9.71 25.48 -14.59
C VAL A 141 -10.32 26.17 -15.81
N ASN A 142 -9.58 26.26 -16.92
CA ASN A 142 -10.02 26.89 -18.16
C ASN A 142 -10.67 25.90 -19.14
N ASP A 143 -10.46 24.60 -18.94
CA ASP A 143 -11.04 23.55 -19.76
C ASP A 143 -11.75 22.50 -18.89
N PRO A 144 -13.07 22.63 -18.65
CA PRO A 144 -13.82 21.67 -17.83
C PRO A 144 -13.92 20.28 -18.47
N GLY A 145 -13.65 20.15 -19.78
CA GLY A 145 -13.66 18.89 -20.52
C GLY A 145 -12.33 18.13 -20.45
N PHE A 146 -11.23 18.81 -20.15
CA PHE A 146 -9.90 18.20 -20.07
C PHE A 146 -9.80 17.13 -18.99
N ARG A 147 -9.08 16.04 -19.27
CA ARG A 147 -8.73 14.98 -18.32
C ARG A 147 -7.27 14.59 -18.53
N ASN A 148 -6.52 14.44 -17.44
CA ASN A 148 -5.12 14.01 -17.46
C ASN A 148 -4.95 12.48 -17.32
N VAL A 149 -6.07 11.75 -17.34
CA VAL A 149 -6.14 10.29 -17.29
C VAL A 149 -7.43 9.82 -17.96
N THR A 150 -7.39 8.69 -18.65
CA THR A 150 -8.57 8.03 -19.22
C THR A 150 -9.06 6.89 -18.33
N PHE A 151 -10.27 6.38 -18.58
CA PHE A 151 -10.76 5.18 -17.89
C PHE A 151 -9.87 3.97 -18.16
N ASP A 152 -9.40 3.80 -19.41
CA ASP A 152 -8.55 2.67 -19.80
C ASP A 152 -7.16 2.73 -19.14
N ASP A 153 -6.61 3.93 -18.92
CA ASP A 153 -5.38 4.12 -18.15
C ASP A 153 -5.56 3.64 -16.70
N LEU A 154 -6.67 4.01 -16.06
CA LEU A 154 -7.00 3.58 -14.70
C LEU A 154 -7.21 2.06 -14.63
N VAL A 155 -7.94 1.48 -15.58
CA VAL A 155 -8.14 0.02 -15.65
C VAL A 155 -6.80 -0.69 -15.76
N THR A 156 -5.89 -0.19 -16.60
CA THR A 156 -4.55 -0.77 -16.78
C THR A 156 -3.75 -0.69 -15.49
N ALA A 157 -3.68 0.50 -14.87
CA ALA A 157 -2.91 0.72 -13.65
C ALA A 157 -3.44 -0.07 -12.45
N TYR A 158 -4.76 -0.12 -12.25
CA TYR A 158 -5.35 -0.90 -11.16
C TYR A 158 -5.26 -2.40 -11.39
N ARG A 159 -5.30 -2.87 -12.64
CA ARG A 159 -5.10 -4.29 -12.94
C ARG A 159 -3.69 -4.73 -12.57
N GLU A 160 -2.68 -3.95 -12.94
CA GLU A 160 -1.29 -4.25 -12.58
C GLU A 160 -1.12 -4.33 -11.05
N ALA A 161 -1.68 -3.36 -10.33
CA ALA A 161 -1.65 -3.33 -8.87
C ALA A 161 -2.39 -4.52 -8.23
N ALA A 162 -3.55 -4.91 -8.77
CA ALA A 162 -4.35 -6.02 -8.25
C ALA A 162 -3.77 -7.42 -8.58
N GLU A 163 -3.00 -7.54 -9.66
CA GLU A 163 -2.33 -8.78 -10.06
C GLU A 163 -0.97 -8.99 -9.37
N GLY A 164 -0.44 -7.96 -8.70
CA GLY A 164 0.74 -8.03 -7.85
C GLY A 164 0.36 -8.42 -6.44
#